data_AF-A0A957QSD5-F1
#
_entry.id   AF-A0A957QSD5-F1
#
_cell.length_a   1.000
_cell.length_b   1.000
_cell.length_c   1.000
_cell.angle_alpha   90.00
_cell.angle_beta   90.00
_cell.angle_gamma   90.00
#
_symmetry.space_group_name_H-M   'P 1'
#
loop_
_entity.id
_entity.type
_entity.pdbx_description
1 polymer ?
#
loop_
_entity_poly.entity_id
_entity_poly.type
_entity_poly.pdbx_seq_one_letter_code
_entity_poly.pdbx_strand_id
1 'polypeptide(L)'
;MPPTIHPDDLERLRATAQAVFATLNDHFGTPEFTGGDDPVDELIATILSANTNDTNSGRAFDQLKAAFGDDWDAVREAPLAAIIDAIRPAGMYNQKAPAIVATLERIKADRGSYDLSHLAAMPAD
;
A
#
# COMPACT_ATOMS: atom_id res chain seq x y z
N MET A 1 -11.20 -21.96 15.81
CA MET A 1 -11.49 -20.99 16.88
C MET A 1 -10.18 -20.35 17.30
N PRO A 2 -10.09 -19.01 17.42
CA PRO A 2 -8.95 -18.42 18.09
C PRO A 2 -8.87 -18.98 19.51
N PRO A 3 -7.67 -19.26 20.04
CA PRO A 3 -7.55 -19.72 21.42
C PRO A 3 -8.17 -18.69 22.36
N THR A 4 -8.99 -19.15 23.31
CA THR A 4 -9.48 -18.31 24.40
C THR A 4 -8.29 -17.89 25.25
N ILE A 5 -7.89 -16.63 25.15
CA ILE A 5 -6.82 -16.07 25.99
C ILE A 5 -7.40 -15.82 27.38
N HIS A 6 -6.82 -16.44 28.41
CA HIS A 6 -7.22 -16.19 29.79
C HIS A 6 -6.88 -14.74 30.18
N PRO A 7 -7.67 -14.05 31.03
CA PRO A 7 -7.37 -12.69 31.45
C PRO A 7 -5.94 -12.50 32.01
N ASP A 8 -5.44 -13.45 32.80
CA ASP A 8 -4.07 -13.44 33.33
C ASP A 8 -3.01 -13.61 32.21
N ASP A 9 -3.36 -14.26 31.11
CA ASP A 9 -2.50 -14.34 29.93
C ASP A 9 -2.46 -12.99 29.19
N LEU A 10 -3.52 -12.18 29.23
CA LEU A 10 -3.55 -10.86 28.56
C LEU A 10 -2.55 -9.89 29.20
N GLU A 11 -2.47 -9.86 30.52
CA GLU A 11 -1.50 -8.98 31.22
C GLU A 11 -0.07 -9.37 30.87
N ARG A 12 0.23 -10.68 30.92
CA ARG A 12 1.54 -11.21 30.50
C ARG A 12 1.83 -10.90 29.02
N LEU A 13 0.86 -11.10 28.11
CA LEU A 13 1.04 -10.82 26.68
C LEU A 13 1.28 -9.33 26.42
N ARG A 14 0.57 -8.44 27.13
CA ARG A 14 0.82 -6.99 27.07
C ARG A 14 2.22 -6.63 27.55
N ALA A 15 2.66 -7.17 28.69
CA ALA A 15 4.00 -6.94 29.21
C ALA A 15 5.09 -7.42 28.23
N THR A 16 4.89 -8.60 27.63
CA THR A 16 5.78 -9.11 26.57
C THR A 16 5.80 -8.19 25.35
N ALA A 17 4.64 -7.77 24.85
CA ALA A 17 4.55 -6.87 23.69
C ALA A 17 5.24 -5.52 23.95
N GLN A 18 5.08 -4.96 25.15
CA GLN A 18 5.77 -3.72 25.57
C GLN A 18 7.28 -3.90 25.62
N ALA A 19 7.77 -5.02 26.18
CA ALA A 19 9.20 -5.32 26.22
C ALA A 19 9.79 -5.49 24.82
N VAL A 20 9.10 -6.21 23.92
CA VAL A 20 9.50 -6.35 22.52
C VAL A 20 9.52 -5.00 21.81
N PHE A 21 8.47 -4.19 21.97
CA PHE A 21 8.39 -2.85 21.40
C PHE A 21 9.56 -1.97 21.85
N ALA A 22 9.82 -1.90 23.16
CA ALA A 22 10.93 -1.12 23.71
C ALA A 22 12.28 -1.59 23.17
N THR A 23 12.49 -2.91 23.06
CA THR A 23 13.74 -3.50 22.54
C THR A 23 13.95 -3.17 21.06
N LEU A 24 12.90 -3.27 20.24
CA LEU A 24 12.98 -2.89 18.83
C LEU A 24 13.24 -1.39 18.66
N ASN A 25 12.57 -0.56 19.47
CA ASN A 25 12.71 0.88 19.40
C ASN A 25 14.10 1.37 19.88
N ASP A 26 14.69 0.72 20.87
CA ASP A 26 16.07 1.00 21.32
C ASP A 26 17.10 0.62 20.24
N HIS A 27 16.87 -0.48 19.52
CA HIS A 27 17.80 -0.96 18.50
C HIS A 27 17.68 -0.23 17.16
N PHE A 28 16.46 0.00 16.67
CA PHE A 28 16.19 0.58 15.34
C PHE A 28 15.80 2.05 15.37
N GLY A 29 15.51 2.62 16.55
CA GLY A 29 14.89 3.93 16.69
C GLY A 29 13.38 3.89 16.49
N THR A 30 12.72 5.03 16.77
CA THR A 30 11.31 5.22 16.45
C THR A 30 11.18 5.56 14.97
N PRO A 31 10.39 4.81 14.18
CA PRO A 31 10.15 5.14 12.78
C PRO A 31 9.50 6.52 12.68
N GLU A 32 10.11 7.42 11.90
CA GLU A 32 9.47 8.67 11.49
C GLU A 32 8.58 8.38 10.28
N PHE A 33 7.26 8.32 10.52
CA PHE A 33 6.29 8.33 9.43
C PHE A 33 6.10 9.75 8.93
N THR A 34 6.97 10.17 8.02
CA THR A 34 6.65 11.31 7.16
C THR A 34 5.47 10.85 6.31
N GLY A 35 4.28 11.42 6.52
CA GLY A 35 3.10 11.06 5.74
C GLY A 35 3.46 10.97 4.26
N GLY A 36 3.07 9.86 3.63
CA GLY A 36 3.39 9.59 2.23
C GLY A 36 2.84 10.68 1.31
N ASP A 37 3.24 10.60 0.05
CA ASP A 37 2.70 11.39 -1.04
C ASP A 37 1.16 11.17 -1.19
N ASP A 38 0.58 11.61 -2.30
CA ASP A 38 -0.83 11.43 -2.62
C ASP A 38 -1.35 10.02 -2.18
N PRO A 39 -2.46 9.93 -1.41
CA PRO A 39 -2.95 8.65 -0.89
C PRO A 39 -3.25 7.57 -1.95
N VAL A 40 -3.56 7.97 -3.19
CA VAL A 40 -3.75 7.04 -4.30
C VAL A 40 -2.40 6.56 -4.81
N ASP A 41 -1.40 7.44 -4.93
CA ASP A 41 -0.02 7.08 -5.26
C ASP A 41 0.51 6.01 -4.31
N GLU A 42 0.34 6.19 -2.98
CA GLU A 42 0.77 5.21 -1.97
C GLU A 42 0.04 3.86 -2.09
N LEU A 43 -1.27 3.88 -2.39
CA LEU A 43 -2.04 2.66 -2.61
C LEU A 43 -1.53 1.89 -3.84
N ILE A 44 -1.23 2.57 -4.94
CA ILE A 44 -0.67 1.95 -6.13
C ILE A 44 0.75 1.43 -5.85
N ALA A 45 1.59 2.20 -5.16
CA ALA A 45 2.92 1.77 -4.73
C ALA A 45 2.86 0.49 -3.86
N THR A 46 1.87 0.39 -2.98
CA THR A 46 1.60 -0.81 -2.16
C THR A 46 1.24 -2.03 -3.02
N ILE A 47 0.40 -1.88 -4.06
CA ILE A 47 0.11 -2.97 -5.00
C ILE A 47 1.40 -3.42 -5.71
N LEU A 48 2.26 -2.46 -6.07
CA LEU A 48 3.53 -2.74 -6.74
C LEU A 48 4.56 -3.40 -5.83
N SER A 49 4.57 -3.13 -4.52
CA SER A 49 5.52 -3.71 -3.55
C SER A 49 5.25 -5.17 -3.20
N ALA A 50 4.02 -5.66 -3.46
CA ALA A 50 3.65 -7.04 -3.17
C ALA A 50 4.61 -8.04 -3.87
N ASN A 51 5.24 -8.92 -3.08
CA ASN A 51 6.15 -9.96 -3.56
C ASN A 51 7.31 -9.44 -4.46
N THR A 52 7.85 -8.26 -4.15
CA THR A 52 9.07 -7.72 -4.77
C THR A 52 9.91 -6.96 -3.73
N ASN A 53 11.00 -6.32 -4.15
CA ASN A 53 11.82 -5.45 -3.30
C ASN A 53 11.58 -3.97 -3.61
N ASP A 54 11.98 -3.09 -2.69
CA ASP A 54 11.77 -1.64 -2.75
C ASP A 54 12.37 -1.00 -4.01
N THR A 55 13.53 -1.48 -4.44
CA THR A 55 14.19 -0.99 -5.67
C THR A 55 13.32 -1.26 -6.91
N ASN A 56 12.73 -2.45 -6.99
CA ASN A 56 11.91 -2.86 -8.13
C ASN A 56 10.51 -2.22 -8.11
N SER A 57 9.88 -2.12 -6.93
CA SER A 57 8.58 -1.46 -6.81
C SER A 57 8.69 0.04 -7.08
N GLY A 58 9.69 0.72 -6.50
CA GLY A 58 9.95 2.13 -6.77
C GLY A 58 10.21 2.40 -8.25
N ARG A 59 11.08 1.60 -8.89
CA ARG A 59 11.33 1.71 -10.33
C ARG A 59 10.06 1.50 -11.17
N ALA A 60 9.22 0.53 -10.80
CA ALA A 60 7.96 0.29 -11.52
C ALA A 60 6.96 1.44 -11.34
N PHE A 61 6.90 2.04 -10.15
CA PHE A 61 6.09 3.22 -9.89
C PHE A 61 6.56 4.41 -10.74
N ASP A 62 7.86 4.72 -10.72
CA ASP A 62 8.45 5.78 -11.55
C ASP A 62 8.17 5.58 -13.04
N GLN A 63 8.28 4.33 -13.53
CA GLN A 63 7.98 3.99 -14.92
C GLN A 63 6.49 4.15 -15.27
N LEU A 64 5.59 3.80 -14.34
CA LEU A 64 4.16 3.99 -14.51
C LEU A 64 3.83 5.49 -14.62
N LYS A 65 4.35 6.30 -13.68
CA LYS A 65 4.16 7.76 -13.68
C LYS A 65 4.79 8.40 -14.93
N ALA A 66 5.94 7.92 -15.39
CA ALA A 66 6.55 8.41 -16.63
C ALA A 66 5.73 8.05 -17.89
N ALA A 67 5.06 6.90 -17.91
CA ALA A 67 4.28 6.43 -19.05
C ALA A 67 2.90 7.11 -19.16
N PHE A 68 2.27 7.43 -18.03
CA PHE A 68 0.89 7.91 -17.96
C PHE A 68 0.73 9.32 -17.36
N GLY A 69 1.80 9.90 -16.81
CA GLY A 69 1.78 11.16 -16.08
C GLY A 69 1.12 11.04 -14.71
N ASP A 70 0.81 12.19 -14.11
CA ASP A 70 -0.02 12.30 -12.89
C ASP A 70 -1.53 12.16 -13.21
N ASP A 71 -1.88 11.26 -14.12
CA ASP A 71 -3.26 11.02 -14.58
C ASP A 71 -3.66 9.57 -14.35
N TRP A 72 -4.42 9.35 -13.28
CA TRP A 72 -4.94 8.04 -12.93
C TRP A 72 -6.09 7.57 -13.84
N ASP A 73 -6.78 8.47 -14.55
CA ASP A 73 -7.76 8.07 -15.57
C ASP A 73 -7.03 7.48 -16.79
N ALA A 74 -5.88 8.05 -17.17
CA ALA A 74 -5.04 7.49 -18.23
C ALA A 74 -4.56 6.07 -17.92
N VAL A 75 -4.18 5.77 -16.68
CA VAL A 75 -3.83 4.41 -16.25
C VAL A 75 -5.04 3.47 -16.25
N ARG A 76 -6.19 3.93 -15.73
CA ARG A 76 -7.43 3.14 -15.66
C ARG A 76 -7.94 2.72 -17.04
N GLU A 77 -7.86 3.62 -18.02
CA GLU A 77 -8.36 3.41 -19.38
C GLU A 77 -7.32 2.76 -20.33
N ALA A 78 -6.07 2.66 -19.90
CA ALA A 78 -5.01 2.09 -20.73
C ALA A 78 -5.23 0.59 -21.02
N PRO A 79 -4.77 0.10 -22.18
CA PRO A 79 -4.64 -1.33 -22.41
C PRO A 79 -3.75 -1.97 -21.34
N LEU A 80 -4.18 -3.11 -20.78
CA LEU A 80 -3.40 -3.83 -19.76
C LEU A 80 -1.95 -4.10 -20.19
N ALA A 81 -1.71 -4.34 -21.48
CA ALA A 81 -0.37 -4.54 -22.02
C ALA A 81 0.56 -3.33 -21.78
N ALA A 82 0.05 -2.11 -21.92
CA ALA A 82 0.84 -0.90 -21.68
C ALA A 82 1.20 -0.74 -20.19
N ILE A 83 0.26 -1.05 -19.29
CA ILE A 83 0.50 -1.05 -17.84
C ILE A 83 1.53 -2.13 -17.49
N ILE A 84 1.35 -3.36 -18.01
CA ILE A 84 2.28 -4.48 -17.82
C ILE A 84 3.71 -4.11 -18.24
N ASP A 85 3.87 -3.44 -19.38
CA ASP A 85 5.18 -3.01 -19.85
C ASP A 85 5.81 -1.99 -18.91
N ALA A 86 5.04 -1.03 -18.40
CA ALA A 86 5.50 -0.03 -17.44
C ALA A 86 5.87 -0.63 -16.07
N ILE A 87 5.13 -1.63 -15.59
CA ILE A 87 5.32 -2.19 -14.24
C ILE A 87 6.16 -3.47 -14.23
N ARG A 88 6.74 -3.87 -15.37
CA ARG A 88 7.49 -5.12 -15.52
C ARG A 88 8.55 -5.35 -14.41
N PRO A 89 9.30 -4.33 -13.94
CA PRO A 89 10.27 -4.52 -12.86
C PRO A 89 9.67 -5.06 -11.55
N ALA A 90 8.40 -4.76 -11.25
CA ALA A 90 7.74 -5.18 -10.02
C ALA A 90 7.44 -6.69 -9.96
N GLY A 91 7.56 -7.43 -11.08
CA GLY A 91 7.15 -8.83 -11.15
C GLY A 91 5.64 -9.03 -10.95
N MET A 92 5.13 -10.23 -11.18
CA MET A 92 3.68 -10.54 -11.10
C MET A 92 2.79 -9.52 -11.85
N TYR A 93 3.31 -8.91 -12.91
CA TYR A 93 2.67 -7.80 -13.63
C TYR A 93 1.32 -8.21 -14.23
N ASN A 94 1.16 -9.47 -14.61
CA ASN A 94 -0.11 -10.01 -15.10
C ASN A 94 -1.21 -10.02 -14.02
N GLN A 95 -0.84 -10.07 -12.74
CA GLN A 95 -1.76 -9.96 -11.61
C GLN A 95 -1.90 -8.49 -11.14
N LYS A 96 -0.80 -7.75 -11.13
CA LYS A 96 -0.77 -6.37 -10.62
C LYS A 96 -1.48 -5.38 -11.55
N ALA A 97 -1.29 -5.48 -12.87
CA ALA A 97 -1.94 -4.57 -13.82
C ALA A 97 -3.48 -4.58 -13.71
N PRO A 98 -4.18 -5.73 -13.74
CA PRO A 98 -5.64 -5.72 -13.54
C PRO A 98 -6.05 -5.31 -12.13
N ALA A 99 -5.24 -5.58 -11.10
CA ALA A 99 -5.53 -5.12 -9.73
C ALA A 99 -5.44 -3.59 -9.61
N ILE A 100 -4.45 -2.96 -10.25
CA ILE A 100 -4.34 -1.50 -10.34
C ILE A 100 -5.58 -0.91 -11.01
N VAL A 101 -5.97 -1.41 -12.19
CA VAL A 101 -7.16 -0.94 -12.91
C VAL A 101 -8.42 -1.10 -12.06
N ALA A 102 -8.63 -2.28 -11.46
CA ALA A 102 -9.81 -2.53 -10.61
C ALA A 102 -9.87 -1.61 -9.39
N THR A 103 -8.71 -1.28 -8.81
CA THR A 103 -8.61 -0.34 -7.69
C THR A 103 -8.99 1.07 -8.12
N LEU A 104 -8.44 1.55 -9.24
CA LEU A 104 -8.76 2.87 -9.80
C LEU A 104 -10.22 2.98 -10.23
N GLU A 105 -10.78 1.94 -10.86
CA GLU A 105 -12.21 1.85 -11.18
C GLU A 105 -13.06 1.97 -9.92
N ARG A 106 -12.68 1.27 -8.84
CA ARG A 106 -13.42 1.33 -7.58
C ARG A 106 -13.40 2.71 -6.95
N ILE A 107 -12.23 3.35 -6.89
CA ILE A 107 -12.09 4.71 -6.35
C ILE A 107 -12.93 5.69 -7.17
N LYS A 108 -12.83 5.62 -8.50
CA LYS A 108 -13.61 6.48 -9.40
C LYS A 108 -15.11 6.28 -9.23
N ALA A 109 -15.57 5.03 -9.11
CA ALA A 109 -16.98 4.72 -8.92
C ALA A 109 -17.52 5.23 -7.57
N ASP A 110 -16.75 5.08 -6.49
CA ASP A 110 -17.19 5.45 -5.14
C ASP A 110 -17.09 6.97 -4.89
N ARG A 111 -16.14 7.66 -5.53
CA ARG A 111 -15.76 9.04 -5.18
C ARG A 111 -15.85 10.04 -6.33
N GLY A 112 -15.93 9.59 -7.58
CA GLY A 112 -15.88 10.43 -8.78
C GLY A 112 -14.50 11.06 -9.07
N SER A 113 -13.53 10.89 -8.18
CA SER A 113 -12.18 11.46 -8.25
C SER A 113 -11.17 10.51 -7.60
N TYR A 114 -9.89 10.68 -7.94
CA TYR A 114 -8.79 9.93 -7.34
C TYR A 114 -8.29 10.65 -6.10
N ASP A 115 -9.05 10.54 -5.01
CA ASP A 115 -8.73 11.12 -3.71
C ASP A 115 -9.20 10.20 -2.57
N LEU A 116 -8.29 9.88 -1.66
CA LEU A 116 -8.57 9.07 -0.46
C LEU A 116 -8.37 9.86 0.85
N SER A 117 -8.18 11.18 0.79
CA SER A 117 -7.98 12.03 1.98
C SER A 117 -9.10 11.91 3.02
N HIS A 118 -10.32 11.59 2.58
CA HIS A 118 -11.48 11.35 3.45
C HIS A 118 -11.27 10.21 4.46
N LEU A 119 -10.41 9.23 4.16
CA LEU A 119 -10.10 8.13 5.08
C LEU A 119 -9.47 8.63 6.38
N ALA A 120 -8.73 9.75 6.34
CA ALA A 120 -8.12 10.34 7.53
C ALA A 120 -9.15 10.85 8.56
N ALA A 121 -10.37 11.14 8.13
CA ALA A 121 -11.46 11.58 8.99
C ALA A 121 -12.36 10.42 9.47
N MET A 122 -12.11 9.19 9.00
CA MET A 122 -12.89 8.03 9.40
C MET A 122 -12.44 7.52 10.79
N PRO A 123 -13.37 7.08 11.64
CA PRO A 123 -13.02 6.38 12.87
C PRO A 123 -12.21 5.11 12.55
N ALA A 124 -11.11 4.90 13.28
CA ALA A 124 -10.47 3.60 13.35
C ALA A 124 -11.18 2.80 14.45
N ASP A 125 -11.95 1.79 14.05
CA ASP A 125 -12.61 0.85 14.96
C ASP A 125 -11.62 -0.12 15.62
#